data_AF-A0A640W5V6-F1
#
_entry.id   AF-A0A640W5V6-F1
#
_cell.length_a   1.000
_cell.length_b   1.000
_cell.length_c   1.000
_cell.angle_alpha   90.00
_cell.angle_beta   90.00
_cell.angle_gamma   90.00
#
_symmetry.space_group_name_H-M   'P 1'
#
loop_
_entity.id
_entity.type
_entity.pdbx_description
1 polymer ?
#
loop_
_entity_poly.entity_id
_entity_poly.type
_entity_poly.pdbx_seq_one_letter_code
_entity_poly.pdbx_strand_id
1 'polypeptide(L)'
;MKIIFRGIVQGVGFRPLVYRIAKELGLHGYVLNKGGEVEVVIDGREKEFIARLKASLPDVARIDEIIMEEYDAAYEDFKIIESKDGYREFSIPVDTAICDACLKEIFDKNNRRYLYPFTNCTICGARFSLIKDLPYDRENTSMHEFKMCNECMNEYRDAMDRRYHAQTISCPKCGPFYTLYDGRKNKIAEKNDAIKKFAKFMDDGYFGVIKSWGGMHLVCNIEKIDEFSENGMEESRNHLQ
;
A
#
# COMPACT_ATOMS: atom_id res chain seq x y z
N MET A 1 -2.68 -25.24 -17.07
CA MET A 1 -3.97 -24.79 -16.47
C MET A 1 -3.91 -23.28 -16.26
N LYS A 2 -4.95 -22.56 -16.69
CA LYS A 2 -5.13 -21.13 -16.41
C LYS A 2 -6.23 -20.97 -15.36
N ILE A 3 -5.97 -20.14 -14.37
CA ILE A 3 -6.85 -19.89 -13.23
C ILE A 3 -7.04 -18.39 -13.10
N ILE A 4 -8.28 -17.94 -13.07
CA ILE A 4 -8.66 -16.54 -12.88
C ILE A 4 -9.27 -16.41 -11.49
N PHE A 5 -8.69 -15.54 -10.68
CA PHE A 5 -9.18 -15.20 -9.35
C PHE A 5 -9.87 -13.84 -9.37
N ARG A 6 -11.07 -13.78 -8.79
CA ARG A 6 -11.87 -12.57 -8.59
C ARG A 6 -12.15 -12.34 -7.11
N GLY A 7 -12.40 -11.08 -6.76
CA GLY A 7 -12.58 -10.60 -5.39
C GLY A 7 -11.48 -9.62 -5.00
N ILE A 8 -11.23 -9.45 -3.71
CA ILE A 8 -10.17 -8.56 -3.20
C ILE A 8 -8.82 -9.29 -3.36
N VAL A 9 -8.30 -9.31 -4.58
CA VAL A 9 -7.09 -10.06 -4.97
C VAL A 9 -5.97 -9.16 -5.48
N GLN A 10 -6.23 -7.87 -5.67
CA GLN A 10 -5.20 -6.90 -6.07
C GLN A 10 -4.87 -5.95 -4.92
N GLY A 11 -3.61 -5.50 -4.85
CA GLY A 11 -3.13 -4.62 -3.78
C GLY A 11 -3.07 -5.23 -2.39
N VAL A 12 -3.12 -6.55 -2.28
CA VAL A 12 -3.18 -7.27 -0.98
C VAL A 12 -2.04 -8.28 -0.82
N GLY A 13 -0.96 -8.14 -1.59
CA GLY A 13 0.16 -9.09 -1.57
C GLY A 13 -0.15 -10.44 -2.26
N PHE A 14 -1.22 -10.51 -3.05
CA PHE A 14 -1.64 -11.75 -3.72
C PHE A 14 -0.61 -12.31 -4.71
N ARG A 15 -0.05 -11.47 -5.60
CA ARG A 15 0.97 -11.90 -6.58
C ARG A 15 2.22 -12.50 -5.88
N PRO A 16 2.81 -11.84 -4.85
CA PRO A 16 3.85 -12.46 -4.01
C PRO A 16 3.45 -13.80 -3.38
N LEU A 17 2.24 -13.90 -2.85
CA LEU A 17 1.74 -15.14 -2.23
C LEU A 17 1.65 -16.28 -3.25
N VAL A 18 1.06 -16.01 -4.41
CA VAL A 18 0.98 -16.96 -5.53
C VAL A 18 2.36 -17.41 -5.97
N TYR A 19 3.28 -16.48 -6.17
CA TYR A 19 4.67 -16.78 -6.55
C TYR A 19 5.32 -17.72 -5.53
N ARG A 20 5.22 -17.40 -4.24
CA ARG A 20 5.82 -18.21 -3.17
C ARG A 20 5.26 -19.63 -3.17
N ILE A 21 3.94 -19.79 -3.23
CA ILE A 21 3.29 -21.10 -3.22
C ILE A 21 3.65 -21.90 -4.48
N ALA A 22 3.67 -21.26 -5.64
CA ALA A 22 4.07 -21.92 -6.88
C ALA A 22 5.51 -22.45 -6.81
N LYS A 23 6.44 -21.64 -6.27
CA LYS A 23 7.83 -22.05 -6.04
C LYS A 23 7.96 -23.19 -5.02
N GLU A 24 7.25 -23.12 -3.90
CA GLU A 24 7.24 -24.18 -2.88
C GLU A 24 6.71 -25.52 -3.44
N LEU A 25 5.79 -25.46 -4.41
CA LEU A 25 5.23 -26.63 -5.09
C LEU A 25 6.03 -27.09 -6.31
N GLY A 26 7.06 -26.33 -6.74
CA GLY A 26 7.84 -26.61 -7.95
C GLY A 26 7.03 -26.48 -9.24
N LEU A 27 6.06 -25.55 -9.28
CA LEU A 27 5.24 -25.25 -10.45
C LEU A 27 5.95 -24.25 -11.36
N HIS A 28 5.65 -24.31 -12.65
CA HIS A 28 6.11 -23.36 -13.67
C HIS A 28 4.92 -22.62 -14.28
N GLY A 29 5.14 -21.36 -14.65
CA GLY A 29 4.09 -20.51 -15.20
C GLY A 29 4.21 -19.05 -14.81
N TYR A 30 3.07 -18.39 -14.57
CA TYR A 30 3.10 -16.98 -14.21
C TYR A 30 1.90 -16.54 -13.37
N VAL A 31 2.03 -15.34 -12.80
CA VAL A 31 0.92 -14.57 -12.25
C VAL A 31 0.99 -13.12 -12.74
N LEU A 32 -0.16 -12.53 -13.08
CA LEU A 32 -0.30 -11.11 -13.44
C LEU A 32 -1.64 -10.54 -12.98
N ASN A 33 -1.69 -9.22 -12.80
CA ASN A 33 -2.96 -8.51 -12.64
C ASN A 33 -3.54 -8.21 -14.03
N LYS A 34 -4.81 -8.53 -14.24
CA LYS A 34 -5.51 -8.33 -15.53
C LYS A 34 -6.82 -7.57 -15.31
N GLY A 35 -6.85 -6.28 -15.62
CA GLY A 35 -7.97 -5.44 -15.19
C GLY A 35 -8.17 -5.51 -13.67
N GLY A 36 -9.35 -5.94 -13.21
CA GLY A 36 -9.69 -6.18 -11.79
C GLY A 36 -9.42 -7.61 -11.29
N GLU A 37 -8.91 -8.50 -12.13
CA GLU A 37 -8.71 -9.92 -11.84
C GLU A 37 -7.23 -10.25 -11.63
N VAL A 38 -6.94 -11.43 -11.07
CA VAL A 38 -5.59 -12.01 -11.10
C VAL A 38 -5.62 -13.27 -11.96
N GLU A 39 -4.79 -13.30 -12.99
CA GLU A 39 -4.61 -14.45 -13.86
C GLU A 39 -3.35 -15.21 -13.43
N VAL A 40 -3.49 -16.52 -13.24
CA VAL A 40 -2.42 -17.44 -12.87
C VAL A 40 -2.38 -18.58 -13.87
N VAL A 41 -1.19 -18.89 -14.39
CA VAL A 41 -0.97 -20.10 -15.18
C VAL A 41 -0.01 -21.00 -14.42
N ILE A 42 -0.37 -22.27 -14.30
CA ILE A 42 0.44 -23.33 -13.67
C ILE A 42 0.36 -24.63 -14.48
N ASP A 43 1.40 -25.45 -14.36
CA ASP A 43 1.61 -26.72 -15.06
C ASP A 43 1.20 -27.97 -14.25
N GLY A 44 0.15 -27.85 -13.44
CA GLY A 44 -0.46 -28.96 -12.69
C GLY A 44 -0.63 -28.65 -11.21
N ARG A 45 -1.04 -29.67 -10.44
CA ARG A 45 -1.31 -29.60 -8.98
C ARG A 45 -2.28 -28.47 -8.61
N GLU A 46 -3.19 -28.11 -9.50
CA GLU A 46 -4.10 -26.97 -9.33
C GLU A 46 -4.95 -27.08 -8.06
N LYS A 47 -5.37 -28.29 -7.70
CA LYS A 47 -6.11 -28.54 -6.45
C LYS A 47 -5.29 -28.26 -5.20
N GLU A 48 -4.02 -28.72 -5.17
CA GLU A 48 -3.12 -28.48 -4.04
C GLU A 48 -2.74 -26.99 -3.96
N PHE A 49 -2.44 -26.38 -5.10
CA PHE A 49 -2.14 -24.95 -5.21
C PHE A 49 -3.28 -24.09 -4.66
N ILE A 50 -4.51 -24.32 -5.10
CA ILE A 50 -5.70 -23.57 -4.63
C ILE A 50 -5.92 -23.80 -3.13
N ALA A 51 -5.76 -25.02 -2.64
CA ALA A 51 -5.93 -25.32 -1.21
C ALA A 51 -4.91 -24.56 -0.34
N ARG A 52 -3.62 -24.58 -0.71
CA ARG A 52 -2.56 -23.83 0.00
C ARG A 52 -2.77 -22.32 -0.12
N LEU A 53 -3.19 -21.84 -1.28
CA LEU A 53 -3.45 -20.42 -1.52
C LEU A 53 -4.55 -19.92 -0.58
N LYS A 54 -5.70 -20.62 -0.53
CA LYS A 54 -6.81 -20.28 0.37
C LYS A 54 -6.40 -20.30 1.84
N ALA A 55 -5.61 -21.29 2.26
CA ALA A 55 -5.15 -21.41 3.64
C ALA A 55 -4.13 -20.32 4.04
N SER A 56 -3.47 -19.68 3.07
CA SER A 56 -2.41 -18.70 3.30
C SER A 56 -2.81 -17.27 2.93
N LEU A 57 -4.10 -17.03 2.62
CA LEU A 57 -4.57 -15.69 2.27
C LEU A 57 -4.35 -14.73 3.44
N PRO A 58 -3.83 -13.52 3.18
CA PRO A 58 -3.81 -12.48 4.20
C PRO A 58 -5.26 -12.01 4.47
N ASP A 59 -5.54 -11.55 5.69
CA ASP A 59 -6.87 -11.09 6.12
C ASP A 59 -7.48 -10.00 5.22
N VAL A 60 -6.61 -9.23 4.57
CA VAL A 60 -6.97 -8.15 3.65
C VAL A 60 -7.38 -8.65 2.26
N ALA A 61 -7.17 -9.93 1.96
CA ALA A 61 -7.50 -10.55 0.68
C ALA A 61 -8.75 -11.43 0.79
N ARG A 62 -9.54 -11.50 -0.28
CA ARG A 62 -10.71 -12.36 -0.37
C ARG A 62 -10.88 -12.87 -1.79
N ILE A 63 -11.09 -14.18 -1.93
CA ILE A 63 -11.41 -14.80 -3.21
C ILE A 63 -12.92 -15.04 -3.24
N ASP A 64 -13.60 -14.36 -4.15
CA ASP A 64 -15.05 -14.47 -4.36
C ASP A 64 -15.39 -15.51 -5.43
N GLU A 65 -14.56 -15.60 -6.48
CA GLU A 65 -14.75 -16.56 -7.58
C GLU A 65 -13.39 -17.09 -8.09
N ILE A 66 -13.39 -18.35 -8.53
CA ILE A 66 -12.27 -19.03 -9.18
C ILE A 66 -12.77 -19.64 -10.48
N ILE A 67 -12.23 -19.20 -11.61
CA ILE A 67 -12.52 -19.76 -12.94
C ILE A 67 -11.28 -20.51 -13.40
N MET A 68 -11.46 -21.73 -13.92
CA MET A 68 -10.37 -22.57 -14.41
C MET A 68 -10.61 -22.92 -15.88
N GLU A 69 -9.56 -22.78 -16.68
CA GLU A 69 -9.59 -23.06 -18.11
C GLU A 69 -8.37 -23.89 -18.49
N GLU A 70 -8.57 -24.86 -19.38
CA GLU A 70 -7.46 -25.56 -20.00
C GLU A 70 -6.56 -24.54 -20.73
N TYR A 71 -5.26 -24.68 -20.50
CA TYR A 71 -4.26 -23.80 -21.06
C TYR A 71 -2.98 -24.59 -21.20
N ASP A 72 -2.56 -24.72 -22.46
CA ASP A 72 -1.39 -25.46 -22.86
C ASP A 72 -0.27 -24.49 -23.23
N ALA A 73 0.69 -24.37 -22.33
CA ALA A 73 1.91 -23.61 -22.51
C ALA A 73 2.96 -24.13 -21.52
N ALA A 74 4.18 -24.34 -22.02
CA ALA A 74 5.31 -24.74 -21.20
C ALA A 74 6.08 -23.51 -20.73
N TYR A 75 6.46 -23.50 -19.46
CA TYR A 75 7.31 -22.48 -18.86
C TYR A 75 8.48 -23.15 -18.16
N GLU A 76 9.65 -22.53 -18.20
CA GLU A 76 10.85 -23.02 -17.51
C GLU A 76 10.89 -22.61 -16.03
N ASP A 77 10.09 -21.61 -15.65
CA ASP A 77 10.04 -21.08 -14.30
C ASP A 77 8.66 -20.48 -13.97
N PHE A 78 8.41 -20.18 -12.70
CA PHE A 78 7.28 -19.36 -12.27
C PHE A 78 7.69 -17.90 -12.06
N LYS A 79 6.99 -16.96 -12.70
CA LYS A 79 7.31 -15.52 -12.65
C LYS A 79 6.10 -14.64 -12.37
N ILE A 80 6.30 -13.54 -11.66
CA ILE A 80 5.36 -12.42 -11.67
C ILE A 80 5.65 -11.62 -12.94
N ILE A 81 4.69 -11.52 -13.85
CA ILE A 81 4.87 -10.82 -15.13
C ILE A 81 4.07 -9.51 -15.17
N GLU A 82 4.32 -8.72 -16.21
CA GLU A 82 3.67 -7.43 -16.41
C GLU A 82 2.15 -7.56 -16.46
N SER A 83 1.47 -6.62 -15.82
CA SER A 83 0.02 -6.56 -15.78
C SER A 83 -0.54 -6.21 -17.16
N LYS A 84 -1.79 -6.58 -17.38
CA LYS A 84 -2.51 -6.32 -18.64
C LYS A 84 -3.84 -5.65 -18.36
N ASP A 85 -4.34 -4.91 -19.34
CA ASP A 85 -5.74 -4.49 -19.33
C ASP A 85 -6.68 -5.69 -19.43
N GLY A 86 -7.92 -5.52 -18.94
CA GLY A 86 -8.89 -6.59 -18.92
C GLY A 86 -10.24 -6.21 -18.30
N TYR A 87 -10.98 -7.22 -17.87
CA TYR A 87 -12.28 -7.08 -17.22
C TYR A 87 -12.21 -6.19 -15.98
N ARG A 88 -13.15 -5.24 -15.82
CA ARG A 88 -13.09 -4.16 -14.81
C ARG A 88 -14.20 -4.25 -13.77
N GLU A 89 -14.50 -5.44 -13.25
CA GLU A 89 -15.33 -5.52 -12.05
C GLU A 89 -14.49 -5.15 -10.82
N PHE A 90 -14.93 -4.12 -10.11
CA PHE A 90 -14.16 -3.46 -9.07
C PHE A 90 -14.34 -4.18 -7.73
N SER A 91 -13.32 -4.91 -7.30
CA SER A 91 -13.14 -5.28 -5.90
C SER A 91 -11.88 -4.59 -5.38
N ILE A 92 -12.06 -3.33 -4.96
CA ILE A 92 -10.96 -2.46 -4.57
C ILE A 92 -10.59 -2.75 -3.11
N PRO A 93 -9.31 -3.06 -2.81
CA PRO A 93 -8.87 -3.21 -1.42
C PRO A 93 -9.06 -1.91 -0.63
N VAL A 94 -9.53 -2.06 0.61
CA VAL A 94 -9.67 -0.95 1.55
C VAL A 94 -8.30 -0.47 2.05
N ASP A 95 -8.25 0.78 2.49
CA ASP A 95 -7.10 1.28 3.22
C ASP A 95 -6.96 0.54 4.55
N THR A 96 -5.72 0.25 4.95
CA THR A 96 -5.45 -0.54 6.16
C THR A 96 -4.46 0.18 7.06
N ALA A 97 -4.63 -0.01 8.37
CA ALA A 97 -3.67 0.49 9.36
C ALA A 97 -2.29 -0.14 9.15
N ILE A 98 -1.26 0.51 9.69
CA ILE A 98 0.09 -0.04 9.69
C ILE A 98 0.14 -1.37 10.45
N CYS A 99 0.80 -2.38 9.88
CA CYS A 99 1.02 -3.66 10.57
C CYS A 99 2.18 -3.58 11.57
N ASP A 100 2.19 -4.48 12.56
CA ASP A 100 3.21 -4.53 13.62
C ASP A 100 4.64 -4.57 13.10
N ALA A 101 4.89 -5.29 12.00
CA ALA A 101 6.22 -5.36 11.39
C ALA A 101 6.69 -4.00 10.86
N CYS A 102 5.81 -3.26 10.17
CA CYS A 102 6.12 -1.90 9.74
C CYS A 102 6.24 -0.94 10.92
N LEU A 103 5.41 -1.10 11.96
CA LEU A 103 5.48 -0.27 13.16
C LEU A 103 6.82 -0.42 13.87
N LYS A 104 7.31 -1.66 14.03
CA LYS A 104 8.63 -1.95 14.59
C LYS A 104 9.76 -1.26 13.80
N GLU A 105 9.70 -1.29 12.47
CA GLU A 105 10.72 -0.64 11.63
C GLU A 105 10.72 0.89 11.76
N ILE A 106 9.56 1.54 11.92
CA ILE A 106 9.49 2.99 12.12
C ILE A 106 10.24 3.40 13.40
N PHE A 107 10.22 2.57 14.44
CA PHE A 107 10.85 2.90 15.72
C PHE A 107 12.25 2.28 15.91
N ASP A 108 12.74 1.49 14.95
CA ASP A 108 14.09 0.95 14.96
C ASP A 108 15.10 1.95 14.39
N LYS A 109 16.00 2.46 15.25
CA LYS A 109 17.06 3.43 14.91
C LYS A 109 18.04 2.91 13.86
N ASN A 110 18.19 1.59 13.73
CA ASN A 110 19.07 0.97 12.75
C ASN A 110 18.38 0.73 11.41
N ASN A 111 17.05 0.88 11.35
CA ASN A 111 16.31 0.71 10.12
C ASN A 111 16.38 1.98 9.26
N ARG A 112 16.54 1.81 7.95
CA ARG A 112 16.55 2.92 6.98
C ARG A 112 15.24 3.72 6.92
N ARG A 113 14.16 3.17 7.47
CA ARG A 113 12.83 3.79 7.60
C ARG A 113 12.56 4.32 9.00
N TYR A 114 13.59 4.49 9.84
CA TYR A 114 13.45 5.10 11.15
C TYR A 114 12.73 6.46 11.08
N LEU A 115 11.63 6.58 11.81
CA LEU A 115 10.71 7.71 11.86
C LEU A 115 10.15 8.12 10.49
N TYR A 116 10.11 7.21 9.52
CA TYR A 116 9.53 7.50 8.20
C TYR A 116 8.01 7.24 8.20
N PRO A 117 7.16 8.27 8.06
CA PRO A 117 5.72 8.18 8.32
C PRO A 117 4.94 7.43 7.22
N PHE A 118 5.51 7.28 6.02
CA PHE A 118 4.86 6.60 4.89
C PHE A 118 5.31 5.13 4.76
N THR A 119 5.85 4.56 5.84
CA THR A 119 6.30 3.16 5.86
C THR A 119 5.10 2.21 5.76
N ASN A 120 5.09 1.40 4.70
CA ASN A 120 4.09 0.36 4.47
C ASN A 120 4.75 -0.91 3.88
N CYS A 121 3.93 -1.94 3.67
CA CYS A 121 4.31 -3.18 2.97
C CYS A 121 3.14 -3.70 2.13
N THR A 122 3.26 -4.89 1.55
CA THR A 122 2.25 -5.50 0.68
C THR A 122 0.88 -5.70 1.34
N ILE A 123 0.82 -5.85 2.67
CA ILE A 123 -0.41 -6.15 3.42
C ILE A 123 -0.95 -4.99 4.28
N CYS A 124 -0.29 -3.83 4.30
CA CYS A 124 -0.72 -2.69 5.14
C CYS A 124 -0.59 -1.34 4.43
N GLY A 125 -1.22 -0.30 4.98
CA GLY A 125 -1.20 1.07 4.46
C GLY A 125 -2.30 1.35 3.44
N ALA A 126 -2.27 2.55 2.85
CA ALA A 126 -3.32 2.95 1.92
C ALA A 126 -3.30 2.17 0.60
N ARG A 127 -4.50 1.99 0.07
CA ARG A 127 -4.87 1.27 -1.14
C ARG A 127 -5.88 2.10 -1.90
N PHE A 128 -7.18 1.98 -1.59
CA PHE A 128 -8.25 2.74 -2.22
C PHE A 128 -7.90 4.22 -2.38
N SER A 129 -7.41 4.87 -1.30
CA SER A 129 -7.07 6.29 -1.31
C SER A 129 -5.92 6.68 -2.26
N LEU A 130 -5.15 5.72 -2.78
CA LEU A 130 -4.02 5.96 -3.68
C LEU A 130 -4.26 5.49 -5.12
N ILE A 131 -5.25 4.62 -5.34
CA ILE A 131 -5.51 4.02 -6.65
C ILE A 131 -6.09 5.07 -7.59
N LYS A 132 -5.53 5.17 -8.79
CA LYS A 132 -6.05 6.01 -9.87
C LYS A 132 -6.79 5.17 -10.91
N ASP A 133 -6.26 4.00 -11.25
CA ASP A 133 -6.90 3.04 -12.18
C ASP A 133 -6.44 1.60 -11.87
N LEU A 134 -7.03 0.63 -12.57
CA LEU A 134 -6.63 -0.77 -12.60
C LEU A 134 -5.95 -1.12 -13.94
N PRO A 135 -5.01 -2.08 -13.97
CA PRO A 135 -4.58 -2.97 -12.88
C PRO A 135 -3.79 -2.26 -11.77
N TYR A 136 -3.83 -2.81 -10.55
CA TYR A 136 -3.12 -2.28 -9.39
C TYR A 136 -1.61 -2.43 -9.55
N ASP A 137 -1.00 -1.41 -10.13
CA ASP A 137 0.43 -1.21 -10.24
C ASP A 137 0.79 0.24 -9.93
N ARG A 138 2.06 0.47 -9.57
CA ARG A 138 2.55 1.76 -9.11
C ARG A 138 2.20 2.91 -10.06
N GLU A 139 2.31 2.67 -11.36
CA GLU A 139 1.97 3.64 -12.42
C GLU A 139 0.52 4.12 -12.37
N ASN A 140 -0.39 3.25 -11.92
CA ASN A 140 -1.81 3.53 -11.75
C ASN A 140 -2.15 3.98 -10.32
N THR A 141 -1.19 4.55 -9.60
CA THR A 141 -1.40 5.13 -8.26
C THR A 141 -0.85 6.54 -8.15
N SER A 142 -1.20 7.25 -7.09
CA SER A 142 -0.53 8.51 -6.72
C SER A 142 0.96 8.33 -6.40
N MET A 143 1.43 7.10 -6.17
CA MET A 143 2.86 6.82 -5.96
C MET A 143 3.70 6.84 -7.26
N HIS A 144 3.08 6.96 -8.44
CA HIS A 144 3.80 6.99 -9.72
C HIS A 144 4.81 8.15 -9.83
N GLU A 145 4.53 9.30 -9.20
CA GLU A 145 5.41 10.49 -9.22
C GLU A 145 6.71 10.26 -8.43
N PHE A 146 6.69 9.32 -7.49
CA PHE A 146 7.80 9.00 -6.61
C PHE A 146 8.61 7.84 -7.22
N LYS A 147 9.66 8.12 -7.98
CA LYS A 147 10.50 7.06 -8.57
C LYS A 147 11.27 6.30 -7.49
N MET A 148 11.19 4.97 -7.46
CA MET A 148 11.90 4.17 -6.45
C MET A 148 13.42 4.37 -6.54
N CYS A 149 14.08 4.55 -5.40
CA CYS A 149 15.55 4.45 -5.33
C CYS A 149 16.01 2.99 -5.45
N ASN A 150 17.31 2.78 -5.68
CA ASN A 150 17.91 1.45 -5.86
C ASN A 150 17.59 0.50 -4.69
N GLU A 151 17.65 0.96 -3.44
CA GLU A 151 17.34 0.13 -2.27
C GLU A 151 15.88 -0.33 -2.25
N CYS A 152 14.93 0.57 -2.56
CA CYS A 152 13.52 0.20 -2.67
C CYS A 152 13.27 -0.72 -3.86
N MET A 153 13.96 -0.51 -4.98
CA MET A 153 13.85 -1.39 -6.14
C MET A 153 14.39 -2.80 -5.83
N ASN A 154 15.44 -2.92 -5.03
CA ASN A 154 15.96 -4.21 -4.58
C ASN A 154 14.93 -4.95 -3.72
N GLU A 155 14.37 -4.31 -2.69
CA GLU A 155 13.30 -4.90 -1.87
C GLU A 155 12.03 -5.22 -2.69
N TYR A 156 11.72 -4.40 -3.70
CA TYR A 156 10.57 -4.64 -4.58
C TYR A 156 10.75 -5.89 -5.46
N ARG A 157 11.99 -6.21 -5.85
CA ARG A 157 12.34 -7.34 -6.74
C ARG A 157 12.75 -8.61 -6.00
N ASP A 158 13.13 -8.50 -4.74
CA ASP A 158 13.54 -9.65 -3.94
C ASP A 158 12.33 -10.43 -3.43
N ALA A 159 12.18 -11.66 -3.93
CA ALA A 159 11.08 -12.55 -3.55
C ALA A 159 11.09 -12.97 -2.07
N MET A 160 12.23 -12.81 -1.39
CA MET A 160 12.35 -13.08 0.05
C MET A 160 12.03 -11.86 0.91
N ASP A 161 11.94 -10.67 0.32
CA ASP A 161 11.58 -9.45 1.04
C ASP A 161 10.06 -9.35 1.20
N ARG A 162 9.61 -8.92 2.39
CA ARG A 162 8.20 -8.67 2.69
C ARG A 162 7.55 -7.60 1.80
N ARG A 163 8.36 -6.81 1.10
CA ARG A 163 7.96 -5.76 0.16
C ARG A 163 8.10 -6.17 -1.30
N TYR A 164 8.31 -7.45 -1.57
CA TYR A 164 8.24 -8.00 -2.92
C TYR A 164 6.94 -7.56 -3.61
N HIS A 165 7.05 -6.86 -4.75
CA HIS A 165 5.92 -6.25 -5.47
C HIS A 165 5.00 -5.32 -4.63
N ALA A 166 5.49 -4.70 -3.56
CA ALA A 166 4.76 -3.66 -2.84
C ALA A 166 4.69 -2.37 -3.68
N GLN A 167 3.55 -2.15 -4.36
CA GLN A 167 3.40 -1.05 -5.32
C GLN A 167 3.60 0.35 -4.70
N THR A 168 3.30 0.50 -3.42
CA THR A 168 3.41 1.75 -2.66
C THR A 168 4.69 1.86 -1.84
N ILE A 169 5.66 0.96 -2.07
CA ILE A 169 6.96 0.99 -1.40
C ILE A 169 7.63 2.36 -1.57
N SER A 170 8.18 2.85 -0.47
CA SER A 170 8.96 4.08 -0.44
C SER A 170 9.88 4.12 0.79
N CYS A 171 10.74 5.15 0.84
CA CYS A 171 11.64 5.45 1.94
C CYS A 171 11.94 6.96 1.97
N PRO A 172 12.66 7.48 2.99
CA PRO A 172 13.00 8.91 3.08
C PRO A 172 13.74 9.50 1.88
N LYS A 173 14.38 8.67 1.04
CA LYS A 173 15.12 9.11 -0.15
C LYS A 173 14.22 9.34 -1.37
N CYS A 174 13.19 8.51 -1.53
CA CYS A 174 12.43 8.44 -2.79
C CYS A 174 10.92 8.64 -2.64
N GLY A 175 10.42 8.67 -1.41
CA GLY A 175 9.00 8.80 -1.13
C GLY A 175 8.58 10.21 -0.72
N PRO A 176 7.29 10.38 -0.41
CA PRO A 176 6.76 11.63 0.12
C PRO A 176 7.36 11.98 1.49
N PHE A 177 7.23 13.26 1.86
CA PHE A 177 7.57 13.81 3.16
C PHE A 177 6.53 14.85 3.58
N TYR A 178 6.43 15.12 4.88
CA TYR A 178 5.55 16.17 5.40
C TYR A 178 6.20 17.55 5.31
N THR A 179 5.37 18.56 5.06
CA THR A 179 5.74 19.97 5.17
C THR A 179 4.75 20.64 6.12
N LEU A 180 5.28 21.43 7.06
CA LEU A 180 4.50 22.19 8.03
C LEU A 180 4.38 23.65 7.57
N TYR A 181 3.16 24.18 7.61
CA TYR A 181 2.84 25.56 7.29
C TYR A 181 2.16 26.25 8.48
N ASP A 182 2.31 27.57 8.60
CA ASP A 182 1.50 28.39 9.50
C ASP A 182 0.13 28.73 8.86
N GLY A 183 -0.75 29.43 9.62
CA GLY A 183 -2.04 29.89 9.11
C GLY A 183 -1.96 30.91 7.96
N ARG A 184 -0.78 31.47 7.69
CA ARG A 184 -0.51 32.37 6.55
C ARG A 184 0.15 31.63 5.37
N LYS A 185 0.17 30.30 5.40
CA LYS A 185 0.79 29.42 4.40
C LYS A 185 2.30 29.62 4.26
N ASN A 186 2.98 30.19 5.26
CA ASN A 186 4.43 30.22 5.33
C ASN A 186 4.96 28.86 5.80
N LYS A 187 5.99 28.36 5.11
CA LYS A 187 6.64 27.09 5.43
C LYS A 187 7.46 27.23 6.72
N ILE A 188 7.15 26.41 7.73
CA ILE A 188 7.86 26.35 9.02
C ILE A 188 8.95 25.28 9.03
N ALA A 189 8.64 24.08 8.51
CA ALA A 189 9.51 22.91 8.61
C ALA A 189 9.15 21.81 7.60
N GLU A 190 10.04 20.84 7.45
CA GLU A 190 9.86 19.67 6.56
C GLU A 190 10.31 18.36 7.20
N LYS A 191 9.91 17.25 6.59
CA LYS A 191 10.29 15.88 6.98
C LYS A 191 9.98 15.64 8.46
N ASN A 192 10.90 15.05 9.20
CA ASN A 192 10.69 14.70 10.60
C ASN A 192 10.62 15.95 11.50
N ASP A 193 11.20 17.08 11.10
CA ASP A 193 11.11 18.33 11.86
C ASP A 193 9.70 18.92 11.79
N ALA A 194 9.01 18.78 10.65
CA ALA A 194 7.60 19.15 10.52
C ALA A 194 6.72 18.41 11.54
N ILE A 195 6.90 17.10 11.67
CA ILE A 195 6.12 16.28 12.62
C ILE A 195 6.44 16.68 14.06
N LYS A 196 7.73 16.84 14.40
CA LYS A 196 8.17 17.23 15.74
C LYS A 196 7.62 18.59 16.17
N LYS A 197 7.73 19.60 15.30
CA LYS A 197 7.21 20.94 15.59
C LYS A 197 5.70 20.98 15.63
N PHE A 198 5.02 20.26 14.73
CA PHE A 198 3.57 20.16 14.77
C PHE A 198 3.09 19.54 16.09
N ALA A 199 3.71 18.44 16.53
CA ALA A 199 3.40 17.84 17.84
C ALA A 199 3.62 18.84 18.98
N LYS A 200 4.74 19.56 18.98
CA LYS A 200 4.99 20.62 19.97
C LYS A 200 3.91 21.71 19.95
N PHE A 201 3.46 22.16 18.78
CA PHE A 201 2.38 23.15 18.72
C PHE A 201 1.04 22.59 19.24
N MET A 202 0.74 21.31 19.02
CA MET A 202 -0.44 20.70 19.62
C MET A 202 -0.33 20.64 21.16
N ASP A 203 0.87 20.32 21.68
CA ASP A 203 1.14 20.34 23.13
C ASP A 203 1.05 21.76 23.71
N ASP A 204 1.45 22.78 22.94
CA ASP A 204 1.36 24.20 23.30
C ASP A 204 -0.08 24.76 23.14
N GLY A 205 -1.06 23.92 22.74
CA GLY A 205 -2.49 24.25 22.70
C GLY A 205 -2.99 24.88 21.39
N TYR A 206 -2.20 24.86 20.33
CA TYR A 206 -2.63 25.33 19.00
C TYR A 206 -3.58 24.34 18.32
N PHE A 207 -4.39 24.84 17.39
CA PHE A 207 -5.18 24.02 16.46
C PHE A 207 -4.42 23.77 15.17
N GLY A 208 -4.67 22.63 14.54
CA GLY A 208 -3.93 22.21 13.35
C GLY A 208 -4.77 21.47 12.34
N VAL A 209 -4.22 21.35 11.13
CA VAL A 209 -4.76 20.51 10.06
C VAL A 209 -3.73 19.46 9.69
N ILE A 210 -4.12 18.18 9.72
CA ILE A 210 -3.26 17.07 9.30
C ILE A 210 -3.81 16.46 8.02
N LYS A 211 -2.94 16.31 7.02
CA LYS A 211 -3.24 15.49 5.83
C LYS A 211 -2.96 14.02 6.13
N SER A 212 -4.01 13.21 6.08
CA SER A 212 -3.98 11.76 6.06
C SER A 212 -4.08 11.24 4.62
N TRP A 213 -4.20 9.93 4.45
CA TRP A 213 -4.37 9.28 3.16
C TRP A 213 -5.72 9.62 2.52
N GLY A 214 -6.81 9.53 3.30
CA GLY A 214 -8.19 9.71 2.82
C GLY A 214 -8.73 11.15 2.91
N GLY A 215 -7.92 12.12 3.35
CA GLY A 215 -8.38 13.50 3.50
C GLY A 215 -7.56 14.32 4.50
N MET A 216 -8.13 15.45 4.91
CA MET A 216 -7.58 16.32 5.94
C MET A 216 -8.45 16.28 7.19
N HIS A 217 -7.81 16.37 8.35
CA HIS A 217 -8.46 16.40 9.65
C HIS A 217 -8.08 17.67 10.39
N LEU A 218 -9.06 18.33 10.98
CA LEU A 218 -8.81 19.35 12.00
C LEU A 218 -8.49 18.64 13.31
N VAL A 219 -7.46 19.09 14.00
CA VAL A 219 -6.97 18.48 15.23
C VAL A 219 -6.72 19.55 16.29
N CYS A 220 -6.97 19.17 17.54
CA CYS A 220 -6.69 19.95 18.74
C CYS A 220 -6.25 19.00 19.85
N ASN A 221 -5.63 19.56 20.89
CA ASN A 221 -5.44 18.85 22.14
C ASN A 221 -6.80 18.66 22.83
N ILE A 222 -7.01 17.52 23.48
CA ILE A 222 -8.27 17.21 24.18
C ILE A 222 -8.60 18.24 25.27
N GLU A 223 -7.58 18.82 25.90
CA GLU A 223 -7.72 19.88 26.91
C GLU A 223 -8.28 21.20 26.33
N LYS A 224 -8.27 21.34 25.00
CA LYS A 224 -8.72 22.52 24.26
C LYS A 224 -10.00 22.29 23.47
N ILE A 225 -10.72 21.20 23.72
CA ILE A 225 -11.89 20.80 22.93
C ILE A 225 -13.04 21.81 22.97
N ASP A 226 -13.23 22.49 24.11
CA ASP A 226 -14.29 23.50 24.26
C ASP A 226 -13.98 24.74 23.39
N GLU A 227 -12.76 25.29 23.50
CA GLU A 227 -12.27 26.39 22.66
C GLU A 227 -12.31 26.05 21.17
N PHE A 228 -11.99 24.79 20.83
CA PHE A 228 -12.01 24.28 19.46
C PHE A 228 -13.43 24.17 18.90
N SER A 229 -14.41 23.81 19.72
CA SER A 229 -15.81 23.67 19.28
C SER A 229 -16.46 25.03 19.02
N GLU A 230 -16.08 26.06 19.78
CA GLU A 230 -16.58 27.43 19.63
C GLU A 230 -15.90 28.18 18.47
N ASN A 231 -14.57 28.09 18.35
CA ASN A 231 -13.80 28.91 17.40
C ASN A 231 -13.19 28.11 16.22
N GLY A 232 -12.96 26.81 16.39
CA GLY A 232 -12.17 25.99 15.45
C GLY A 232 -12.85 25.78 14.10
N MET A 233 -14.19 25.81 14.01
CA MET A 233 -14.90 25.72 12.73
C MET A 233 -14.82 27.00 11.89
N GLU A 234 -14.75 28.17 12.53
CA GLU A 234 -14.77 29.46 11.86
C GLU A 234 -13.38 29.85 11.34
N GLU A 235 -12.32 29.59 12.11
CA GLU A 235 -10.93 29.79 11.68
C GLU A 235 -10.52 28.83 10.57
N SER A 236 -10.94 27.57 10.64
CA SER A 236 -10.56 26.54 9.65
C SER A 236 -11.14 26.79 8.26
N ARG A 237 -12.33 27.41 8.16
CA ARG A 237 -12.96 27.77 6.87
C ARG A 237 -12.15 28.80 6.08
N ASN A 238 -11.44 29.71 6.77
CA ASN A 238 -10.67 30.77 6.13
C ASN A 238 -9.29 30.31 5.63
N HIS A 239 -8.76 29.22 6.17
CA HIS A 239 -7.41 28.72 5.83
C HIS A 239 -7.39 27.60 4.78
N LEU A 240 -8.53 26.93 4.56
CA LEU A 240 -8.68 25.83 3.59
C LEU A 240 -9.13 26.29 2.18
N GLN A 241 -9.46 27.57 1.99
CA GLN A 241 -9.61 28.21 0.67
C GLN A 241 -8.25 28.76 0.17
#